data_AF-A0A4Q4MWY0-F1
#
_entry.id   AF-A0A4Q4MWY0-F1
#
_cell.length_a   1.000
_cell.length_b   1.000
_cell.length_c   1.000
_cell.angle_alpha   90.00
_cell.angle_beta   90.00
_cell.angle_gamma   90.00
#
_symmetry.space_group_name_H-M   'P 1'
#
loop_
_entity.id
_entity.type
_entity.pdbx_description
1 polymer ?
#
loop_
_entity_poly.entity_id
_entity_poly.type
_entity_poly.pdbx_seq_one_letter_code
_entity_poly.pdbx_strand_id
1 'polypeptide(L)'
;MDAMLALAGSHLAIQVENPKTSLALQHRQKAIVGLEDSFSRWPPTAEESHIMLATSYLLCFQSSYMEDGFLEHFLSLRGCSFLSQLILGEGFRGPFSDQKALGMIRMDTTFCNFPVVDQELLREALLSIKGLSSLMTGPIAHPIEKAIVGQLIETLQCLLVSEVENPELRDAFDSTTEYDEENNTTSIPGTPLVSGFTKASTLPQMASGPNSPSDLYAFANPILPGDLGVVFDKIDWENLTTAPPGAPYPLQSFIAVMAILTIFSTWPHDGLMHVFDPTNQLGNVVMAHFCAIRFVLSPLSAPRNALTTPIRATAQWSARIIAAIDDDESGEWAQYVEWPKKILRCMEECIEKHKGFTMEGVRDMLLRDPGAFKEGRGRNY
;
A
#
# COMPACT_ATOMS: atom_id res chain seq x y z
N MET A 1 -23.80 -14.00 1.85
CA MET A 1 -23.67 -14.89 0.66
C MET A 1 -23.50 -14.07 -0.63
N ASP A 2 -24.39 -13.10 -0.89
CA ASP A 2 -24.31 -12.28 -2.12
C ASP A 2 -22.96 -11.60 -2.33
N ALA A 3 -22.30 -11.06 -1.30
CA ALA A 3 -20.98 -10.44 -1.46
C ALA A 3 -19.91 -11.42 -1.99
N MET A 4 -19.97 -12.71 -1.62
CA MET A 4 -19.07 -13.74 -2.14
C MET A 4 -19.36 -14.01 -3.62
N LEU A 5 -20.64 -14.09 -4.00
CA LEU A 5 -21.05 -14.29 -5.40
C LEU A 5 -20.69 -13.09 -6.27
N ALA A 6 -20.81 -11.88 -5.72
CA ALA A 6 -20.42 -10.63 -6.36
C ALA A 6 -18.91 -10.64 -6.66
N LEU A 7 -18.08 -10.92 -5.66
CA LEU A 7 -16.63 -11.03 -5.80
C LEU A 7 -16.22 -12.13 -6.77
N ALA A 8 -16.75 -13.35 -6.62
CA ALA A 8 -16.44 -14.48 -7.48
C ALA A 8 -16.87 -14.23 -8.94
N GLY A 9 -18.03 -13.61 -9.13
CA GLY A 9 -18.52 -13.22 -10.45
C GLY A 9 -17.63 -12.19 -11.13
N SER A 10 -17.18 -11.16 -10.39
CA SER A 10 -16.25 -10.15 -10.90
C SER A 10 -14.86 -10.74 -11.22
N HIS A 11 -14.36 -11.65 -10.39
CA HIS A 11 -13.10 -12.35 -10.67
C HIS A 11 -13.21 -13.23 -11.92
N LEU A 12 -14.28 -14.03 -12.03
CA LEU A 12 -14.51 -14.89 -13.20
C LEU A 12 -14.69 -14.08 -14.48
N ALA A 13 -15.33 -12.90 -14.40
CA ALA A 13 -15.57 -12.03 -15.53
C ALA A 13 -14.29 -11.60 -16.28
N ILE A 14 -13.14 -11.60 -15.60
CA ILE A 14 -11.85 -11.24 -16.21
C ILE A 14 -11.28 -12.39 -17.03
N GLN A 15 -11.66 -13.62 -16.71
CA GLN A 15 -11.12 -14.85 -17.30
C GLN A 15 -11.94 -15.36 -18.49
N VAL A 16 -13.13 -14.81 -18.74
CA VAL A 16 -14.06 -15.28 -19.77
C VAL A 16 -14.31 -14.21 -20.84
N GLU A 17 -14.54 -14.62 -22.08
CA GLU A 17 -14.75 -13.70 -23.20
C GLU A 17 -16.09 -12.95 -23.13
N ASN A 18 -17.13 -13.59 -22.57
CA ASN A 18 -18.48 -13.03 -22.45
C ASN A 18 -18.92 -13.00 -20.98
N PRO A 19 -18.38 -12.07 -20.18
CA PRO A 19 -18.66 -12.02 -18.76
C PRO A 19 -20.11 -11.61 -18.46
N LYS A 20 -20.73 -12.28 -17.49
CA LYS A 20 -22.03 -11.88 -16.92
C LYS A 20 -21.84 -10.82 -15.82
N THR A 21 -21.21 -9.69 -16.16
CA THR A 21 -20.87 -8.64 -15.18
C THR A 21 -22.12 -8.07 -14.49
N SER A 22 -23.25 -8.01 -15.19
CA SER A 22 -24.53 -7.58 -14.63
C SER A 22 -24.99 -8.43 -13.44
N LEU A 23 -24.74 -9.74 -13.45
CA LEU A 23 -25.11 -10.64 -12.36
C LEU A 23 -24.24 -10.40 -11.12
N ALA A 24 -22.93 -10.17 -11.31
CA ALA A 24 -22.03 -9.83 -10.21
C ALA A 24 -22.43 -8.50 -9.53
N LEU A 25 -22.84 -7.51 -10.32
CA LEU A 25 -23.35 -6.23 -9.82
C LEU A 25 -24.71 -6.37 -9.11
N GLN A 26 -25.61 -7.24 -9.59
CA GLN A 26 -26.87 -7.53 -8.88
C GLN A 26 -26.62 -8.14 -7.50
N HIS A 27 -25.67 -9.07 -7.39
CA HIS A 27 -25.28 -9.61 -6.08
C HIS A 27 -24.60 -8.55 -5.21
N ARG A 28 -23.78 -7.67 -5.78
CA ARG A 28 -23.21 -6.52 -5.05
C ARG A 28 -24.30 -5.66 -4.44
N GLN A 29 -25.30 -5.27 -5.23
CA GLN A 29 -26.43 -4.46 -4.77
C GLN A 29 -27.18 -5.14 -3.62
N LYS A 30 -27.51 -6.43 -3.76
CA LYS A 30 -28.18 -7.20 -2.70
C LYS A 30 -27.37 -7.26 -1.41
N ALA A 31 -26.05 -7.42 -1.52
CA ALA A 31 -25.15 -7.41 -0.38
C ALA A 31 -25.12 -6.04 0.33
N ILE A 32 -25.11 -4.95 -0.42
CA ILE A 32 -25.16 -3.58 0.14
C ILE A 32 -26.49 -3.34 0.85
N VAL A 33 -27.62 -3.70 0.22
CA VAL A 33 -28.95 -3.57 0.84
C VAL A 33 -29.05 -4.40 2.13
N GLY A 34 -28.52 -5.63 2.13
CA GLY A 34 -28.50 -6.45 3.34
C GLY A 34 -27.59 -5.89 4.44
N LEU A 35 -26.48 -5.25 4.05
CA LEU A 35 -25.58 -4.57 4.99
C LEU A 35 -26.25 -3.33 5.60
N GLU A 36 -26.96 -2.55 4.79
CA GLU A 36 -27.76 -1.40 5.24
C GLU A 36 -28.88 -1.82 6.22
N ASP A 37 -29.62 -2.88 5.89
CA ASP A 37 -30.64 -3.44 6.80
C ASP A 37 -30.02 -3.85 8.14
N SER A 38 -28.83 -4.47 8.12
CA SER A 38 -28.12 -4.85 9.34
C SER A 38 -27.70 -3.64 10.17
N PHE A 39 -27.23 -2.55 9.53
CA PHE A 39 -26.95 -1.29 10.21
C PHE A 39 -28.20 -0.63 10.80
N SER A 40 -29.36 -0.78 10.16
CA SER A 40 -30.62 -0.24 10.68
C SER A 40 -31.10 -0.91 11.99
N ARG A 41 -30.60 -2.12 12.28
CA ARG A 41 -30.95 -2.94 13.46
C ARG A 41 -29.92 -2.85 14.60
N TRP A 42 -29.18 -1.74 14.69
CA TRP A 42 -28.13 -1.57 15.71
C TRP A 42 -28.65 -1.60 17.16
N PRO A 43 -27.95 -2.24 18.13
CA PRO A 43 -26.66 -2.91 18.01
C PRO A 43 -26.77 -4.36 17.49
N PRO A 44 -25.85 -4.79 16.60
CA PRO A 44 -25.78 -6.17 16.13
C PRO A 44 -25.27 -7.12 17.20
N THR A 45 -25.50 -8.42 16.99
CA THR A 45 -24.79 -9.45 17.75
C THR A 45 -23.30 -9.50 17.37
N ALA A 46 -22.46 -10.14 18.20
CA ALA A 46 -21.04 -10.33 17.86
C ALA A 46 -20.85 -11.11 16.55
N GLU A 47 -21.66 -12.15 16.32
CA GLU A 47 -21.66 -12.92 15.07
C GLU A 47 -22.06 -12.05 13.87
N GLU A 48 -23.18 -11.31 13.99
CA GLU A 48 -23.66 -10.41 12.95
C GLU A 48 -22.62 -9.34 12.62
N SER A 49 -21.94 -8.77 13.62
CA SER A 49 -20.86 -7.79 13.41
C SER A 49 -19.70 -8.35 12.60
N HIS A 50 -19.28 -9.59 12.87
CA HIS A 50 -18.22 -10.24 12.10
C HIS A 50 -18.68 -10.60 10.68
N ILE A 51 -19.95 -10.93 10.47
CA ILE A 51 -20.54 -11.13 9.14
C ILE A 51 -20.59 -9.81 8.37
N MET A 52 -20.97 -8.71 9.02
CA MET A 52 -20.94 -7.36 8.45
C MET A 52 -19.52 -7.00 8.01
N LEU A 53 -18.52 -7.21 8.89
CA LEU A 53 -17.12 -6.95 8.56
C LEU A 53 -16.62 -7.80 7.38
N ALA A 54 -16.92 -9.10 7.38
CA ALA A 54 -16.56 -9.99 6.26
C ALA A 54 -17.22 -9.53 4.94
N THR A 55 -18.50 -9.12 5.01
CA THR A 55 -19.24 -8.57 3.86
C THR A 55 -18.59 -7.30 3.33
N SER A 56 -18.20 -6.37 4.20
CA SER A 56 -17.49 -5.14 3.82
C SER A 56 -16.14 -5.41 3.17
N TYR A 57 -15.35 -6.37 3.67
CA TYR A 57 -14.10 -6.77 3.02
C TYR A 57 -14.33 -7.35 1.63
N LEU A 58 -15.32 -8.24 1.47
CA LEU A 58 -15.64 -8.83 0.17
C LEU A 58 -16.06 -7.77 -0.86
N LEU A 59 -16.85 -6.77 -0.44
CA LEU A 59 -17.23 -5.64 -1.29
C LEU A 59 -16.03 -4.75 -1.66
N CYS A 60 -15.13 -4.50 -0.69
CA CYS A 60 -13.88 -3.77 -0.90
C CYS A 60 -12.96 -4.45 -1.92
N PHE A 61 -12.75 -5.76 -1.78
CA PHE A 61 -11.99 -6.56 -2.74
C PHE A 61 -12.70 -6.68 -4.08
N GLN A 62 -14.04 -6.69 -4.12
CA GLN A 62 -14.74 -6.70 -5.40
C GLN A 62 -14.48 -5.41 -6.17
N SER A 63 -14.38 -4.26 -5.49
CA SER A 63 -14.07 -2.99 -6.15
C SER A 63 -12.77 -3.06 -6.95
N SER A 64 -11.75 -3.81 -6.50
CA SER A 64 -10.49 -3.97 -7.26
C SER A 64 -10.60 -4.76 -8.56
N TYR A 65 -11.79 -5.23 -8.91
CA TYR A 65 -12.11 -5.84 -10.21
C TYR A 65 -13.04 -4.97 -11.06
N MET A 66 -13.41 -3.77 -10.59
CA MET A 66 -14.30 -2.83 -11.25
C MET A 66 -13.51 -1.64 -11.78
N GLU A 67 -13.67 -1.32 -13.06
CA GLU A 67 -12.91 -0.23 -13.73
C GLU A 67 -13.29 1.17 -13.22
N ASP A 68 -14.44 1.32 -12.57
CA ASP A 68 -14.94 2.54 -11.93
C ASP A 68 -14.87 2.49 -10.39
N GLY A 69 -14.28 1.42 -9.82
CA GLY A 69 -14.29 1.16 -8.38
C GLY A 69 -13.26 1.92 -7.54
N PHE A 70 -12.54 2.92 -8.07
CA PHE A 70 -11.40 3.54 -7.38
C PHE A 70 -11.81 4.16 -6.03
N LEU A 71 -12.70 5.16 -6.04
CA LEU A 71 -13.20 5.79 -4.82
C LEU A 71 -13.94 4.77 -3.93
N GLU A 72 -14.77 3.91 -4.55
CA GLU A 72 -15.58 2.94 -3.80
C GLU A 72 -14.72 1.91 -3.06
N HIS A 73 -13.55 1.55 -3.59
CA HIS A 73 -12.57 0.71 -2.90
C HIS A 73 -12.14 1.32 -1.56
N PHE A 74 -11.77 2.60 -1.55
CA PHE A 74 -11.32 3.28 -0.33
C PHE A 74 -12.47 3.61 0.63
N LEU A 75 -13.66 3.93 0.12
CA LEU A 75 -14.86 4.06 0.96
C LEU A 75 -15.23 2.73 1.64
N SER A 76 -15.12 1.61 0.91
CA SER A 76 -15.34 0.28 1.47
C SER A 76 -14.27 -0.08 2.52
N LEU A 77 -13.00 0.28 2.29
CA LEU A 77 -11.92 0.10 3.25
C LEU A 77 -12.15 0.91 4.53
N ARG A 78 -12.65 2.15 4.41
CA ARG A 78 -13.09 2.98 5.54
C ARG A 78 -14.19 2.29 6.35
N GLY A 79 -15.19 1.71 5.67
CA GLY A 79 -16.23 0.91 6.32
C GLY A 79 -15.68 -0.30 7.10
N CYS A 80 -14.68 -1.00 6.55
CA CYS A 80 -14.01 -2.11 7.24
C CYS A 80 -13.31 -1.63 8.53
N SER A 81 -12.60 -0.50 8.45
CA SER A 81 -11.91 0.11 9.60
C SER A 81 -12.89 0.51 10.69
N PHE A 82 -13.98 1.16 10.31
CA PHE A 82 -15.03 1.56 11.24
C PHE A 82 -15.68 0.36 11.94
N LEU A 83 -16.11 -0.67 11.20
CA LEU A 83 -16.69 -1.88 11.78
C LEU A 83 -15.72 -2.61 12.71
N SER A 84 -14.44 -2.65 12.35
CA SER A 84 -13.41 -3.28 13.18
C SER A 84 -13.21 -2.55 14.51
N GLN A 85 -13.33 -1.21 14.52
CA GLN A 85 -13.28 -0.43 15.76
C GLN A 85 -14.48 -0.71 16.66
N LEU A 86 -15.69 -0.79 16.08
CA LEU A 86 -16.90 -1.11 16.83
C LEU A 86 -16.80 -2.50 17.48
N ILE A 87 -16.38 -3.51 16.71
CA ILE A 87 -16.17 -4.86 17.21
C ILE A 87 -15.20 -4.88 18.40
N LEU A 88 -14.07 -4.16 18.29
CA LEU A 88 -13.08 -4.09 19.36
C LEU A 88 -13.56 -3.28 20.57
N GLY A 89 -14.27 -2.16 20.34
CA GLY A 89 -14.80 -1.28 21.38
C GLY A 89 -15.88 -1.95 22.22
N GLU A 90 -16.76 -2.72 21.58
CA GLU A 90 -17.81 -3.51 22.25
C GLU A 90 -17.28 -4.84 22.84
N GLY A 91 -16.01 -5.17 22.61
CA GLY A 91 -15.41 -6.42 23.08
C GLY A 91 -15.97 -7.68 22.42
N PHE A 92 -16.49 -7.56 21.20
CA PHE A 92 -16.99 -8.67 20.42
C PHE A 92 -15.82 -9.61 20.04
N ARG A 93 -15.82 -10.79 20.66
CA ARG A 93 -14.84 -11.84 20.39
C ARG A 93 -15.20 -12.57 19.09
N GLY A 94 -14.16 -12.93 18.34
CA GLY A 94 -14.29 -13.73 17.14
C GLY A 94 -13.02 -13.70 16.29
N PRO A 95 -13.09 -14.29 15.08
CA PRO A 95 -11.91 -14.60 14.26
C PRO A 95 -11.02 -13.39 13.97
N PHE A 96 -11.61 -12.21 13.86
CA PHE A 96 -10.92 -10.96 13.52
C PHE A 96 -10.34 -10.22 14.74
N SER A 97 -10.77 -10.56 15.96
CA SER A 97 -10.31 -9.92 17.21
C SER A 97 -9.07 -10.63 17.80
N ASP A 98 -8.90 -11.93 17.53
CA ASP A 98 -7.87 -12.77 18.16
C ASP A 98 -6.55 -12.89 17.35
N GLN A 99 -6.46 -12.27 16.16
CA GLN A 99 -5.37 -12.53 15.18
C GLN A 99 -4.20 -11.52 15.20
N LYS A 100 -4.11 -10.63 16.20
CA LYS A 100 -3.08 -9.55 16.25
C LYS A 100 -1.63 -10.05 16.31
N ALA A 101 -1.35 -11.16 17.00
CA ALA A 101 0.03 -11.62 17.22
C ALA A 101 0.65 -12.37 16.02
N LEU A 102 -0.16 -13.06 15.21
CA LEU A 102 0.34 -13.84 14.07
C LEU A 102 0.72 -12.97 12.85
N GLY A 103 0.12 -11.78 12.73
CA GLY A 103 0.38 -10.85 11.62
C GLY A 103 1.79 -10.26 11.65
N MET A 104 2.30 -9.88 12.83
CA MET A 104 3.62 -9.25 12.97
C MET A 104 4.77 -10.22 12.68
N ILE A 105 4.67 -11.48 13.14
CA ILE A 105 5.70 -12.53 12.91
C ILE A 105 5.81 -12.91 11.43
N ARG A 106 4.69 -12.92 10.69
CA ARG A 106 4.66 -13.22 9.25
C ARG A 106 5.22 -12.07 8.39
N MET A 107 5.00 -10.83 8.81
CA MET A 107 5.57 -9.66 8.13
C MET A 107 7.09 -9.69 8.20
N ASP A 108 7.67 -9.98 9.37
CA ASP A 108 9.12 -9.95 9.59
C ASP A 108 9.90 -10.85 8.60
N THR A 109 9.52 -12.13 8.50
CA THR A 109 10.15 -13.07 7.54
C THR A 109 9.99 -12.70 6.06
N THR A 110 8.92 -11.98 5.69
CA THR A 110 8.67 -11.56 4.30
C THR A 110 9.64 -10.44 3.91
N PHE A 111 9.94 -9.53 4.83
CA PHE A 111 10.82 -8.39 4.58
C PHE A 111 12.31 -8.71 4.77
N CYS A 112 12.67 -9.79 5.48
CA CYS A 112 14.05 -10.28 5.52
C CYS A 112 14.62 -10.62 4.13
N ASN A 113 13.78 -11.07 3.20
CA ASN A 113 14.15 -11.43 1.82
C ASN A 113 13.52 -10.51 0.79
N PHE A 114 13.34 -9.23 1.14
CA PHE A 114 12.76 -8.25 0.21
C PHE A 114 13.70 -8.04 -0.98
N PRO A 115 13.18 -8.10 -2.23
CA PRO A 115 14.02 -7.95 -3.41
C PRO A 115 14.57 -6.52 -3.54
N VAL A 116 15.79 -6.41 -4.05
CA VAL A 116 16.38 -5.11 -4.38
C VAL A 116 15.60 -4.47 -5.53
N VAL A 117 15.19 -3.22 -5.35
CA VAL A 117 14.50 -2.42 -6.37
C VAL A 117 15.52 -1.61 -7.16
N ASP A 118 15.27 -1.45 -8.45
CA ASP A 118 16.09 -0.61 -9.33
C ASP A 118 16.19 0.82 -8.77
N GLN A 119 17.43 1.24 -8.48
CA GLN A 119 17.70 2.50 -7.80
C GLN A 119 17.43 3.72 -8.69
N GLU A 120 17.55 3.58 -10.01
CA GLU A 120 17.24 4.64 -10.95
C GLU A 120 15.73 4.87 -11.00
N LEU A 121 14.93 3.80 -11.05
CA LEU A 121 13.47 3.87 -10.98
C LEU A 121 12.98 4.58 -9.72
N LEU A 122 13.56 4.28 -8.55
CA LEU A 122 13.24 4.96 -7.29
C LEU A 122 13.61 6.45 -7.32
N ARG A 123 14.79 6.78 -7.86
CA ARG A 123 15.26 8.17 -7.97
C ARG A 123 14.41 8.97 -8.95
N GLU A 124 14.02 8.40 -10.09
CA GLU A 124 13.10 9.04 -11.05
C GLU A 124 11.75 9.35 -10.41
N ALA A 125 11.19 8.41 -9.63
CA ALA A 125 9.94 8.62 -8.90
C ALA A 125 10.06 9.78 -7.89
N LEU A 126 11.16 9.81 -7.13
CA LEU A 126 11.46 10.88 -6.17
C LEU A 126 11.66 12.24 -6.86
N LEU A 127 12.33 12.28 -8.02
CA LEU A 127 12.50 13.49 -8.80
C LEU A 127 11.15 14.00 -9.36
N SER A 128 10.29 13.10 -9.81
CA SER A 128 8.91 13.44 -10.21
C SER A 128 8.15 14.10 -9.06
N ILE A 129 8.21 13.52 -7.85
CA ILE A 129 7.59 14.11 -6.65
C ILE A 129 8.28 15.42 -6.25
N LYS A 130 9.61 15.55 -6.38
CA LYS A 130 10.35 16.80 -6.10
C LYS A 130 9.81 17.97 -6.93
N GLY A 131 9.37 17.71 -8.17
CA GLY A 131 8.70 18.70 -9.01
C GLY A 131 7.45 19.34 -8.39
N LEU A 132 6.79 18.65 -7.46
CA LEU A 132 5.60 19.13 -6.74
C LEU A 132 5.92 20.07 -5.57
N SER A 133 7.20 20.23 -5.21
CA SER A 133 7.63 20.95 -4.00
C SER A 133 7.00 22.34 -3.83
N SER A 134 6.98 23.16 -4.88
CA SER A 134 6.40 24.52 -4.85
C SER A 134 4.89 24.52 -4.64
N LEU A 135 4.18 23.55 -5.22
CA LEU A 135 2.74 23.37 -5.07
C LEU A 135 2.38 22.89 -3.65
N MET A 136 3.17 21.94 -3.13
CA MET A 136 2.94 21.29 -1.83
C MET A 136 3.27 22.20 -0.64
N THR A 137 4.23 23.11 -0.81
CA THR A 137 4.58 24.11 0.21
C THR A 137 3.67 25.35 0.17
N GLY A 138 2.95 25.55 -0.93
CA GLY A 138 1.98 26.62 -1.08
C GLY A 138 0.70 26.48 -0.25
N PRO A 139 -0.14 27.53 -0.22
CA PRO A 139 -1.44 27.52 0.47
C PRO A 139 -2.51 26.72 -0.28
N ILE A 140 -2.26 26.32 -1.53
CA ILE A 140 -3.19 25.58 -2.39
C ILE A 140 -3.31 24.11 -1.94
N ALA A 141 -2.22 23.53 -1.45
CA ALA A 141 -2.19 22.11 -1.09
C ALA A 141 -2.99 21.84 0.19
N HIS A 142 -3.96 20.92 0.09
CA HIS A 142 -4.77 20.47 1.20
C HIS A 142 -3.95 19.57 2.14
N PRO A 143 -4.21 19.57 3.47
CA PRO A 143 -3.46 18.74 4.41
C PRO A 143 -3.42 17.24 4.08
N ILE A 144 -4.48 16.71 3.46
CA ILE A 144 -4.52 15.29 3.06
C ILE A 144 -3.52 15.00 1.93
N GLU A 145 -3.36 15.90 0.96
CA GLU A 145 -2.44 15.75 -0.16
C GLU A 145 -1.00 15.76 0.36
N LYS A 146 -0.70 16.68 1.28
CA LYS A 146 0.58 16.76 1.99
C LYS A 146 0.88 15.45 2.74
N ALA A 147 -0.10 14.93 3.49
CA ALA A 147 0.08 13.69 4.23
C ALA A 147 0.37 12.50 3.31
N ILE A 148 -0.34 12.39 2.18
CA ILE A 148 -0.12 11.32 1.19
C ILE A 148 1.28 11.45 0.57
N VAL A 149 1.68 12.66 0.14
CA VAL A 149 3.00 12.90 -0.46
C VAL A 149 4.13 12.59 0.51
N GLY A 150 4.00 12.96 1.79
CA GLY A 150 4.98 12.60 2.81
C GLY A 150 5.19 11.09 2.92
N GLN A 151 4.09 10.33 2.87
CA GLN A 151 4.15 8.87 2.92
C GLN A 151 4.68 8.24 1.61
N LEU A 152 4.39 8.83 0.44
CA LEU A 152 4.97 8.39 -0.83
C LEU A 152 6.50 8.59 -0.85
N ILE A 153 6.98 9.72 -0.34
CA ILE A 153 8.41 10.01 -0.21
C ILE A 153 9.07 9.01 0.74
N GLU A 154 8.51 8.82 1.94
CA GLU A 154 9.03 7.88 2.93
C GLU A 154 9.09 6.45 2.36
N THR A 155 8.05 6.03 1.63
CA THR A 155 7.99 4.73 0.95
C THR A 155 9.19 4.52 0.02
N LEU A 156 9.52 5.53 -0.79
CA LEU A 156 10.59 5.44 -1.78
C LEU A 156 11.98 5.57 -1.14
N GLN A 157 12.17 6.53 -0.24
CA GLN A 157 13.45 6.78 0.44
C GLN A 157 13.92 5.58 1.25
N CYS A 158 12.99 4.89 1.93
CA CYS A 158 13.32 3.68 2.68
C CYS A 158 13.85 2.55 1.80
N LEU A 159 13.69 2.58 0.47
CA LEU A 159 14.21 1.55 -0.43
C LEU A 159 15.50 1.94 -1.14
N LEU A 160 15.97 3.17 -0.95
CA LEU A 160 17.27 3.58 -1.47
C LEU A 160 18.38 2.83 -0.74
N VAL A 161 19.44 2.46 -1.46
CA VAL A 161 20.63 1.85 -0.89
C VAL A 161 21.59 2.95 -0.44
N SER A 162 21.98 2.93 0.83
CA SER A 162 22.98 3.84 1.37
C SER A 162 24.37 3.45 0.89
N GLU A 163 25.13 4.41 0.36
CA GLU A 163 26.53 4.22 -0.07
C GLU A 163 27.52 4.15 1.11
N VAL A 164 27.05 4.24 2.35
CA VAL A 164 27.89 4.10 3.55
C VAL A 164 28.21 2.62 3.77
N GLU A 165 29.05 2.06 2.90
CA GLU A 165 29.81 0.85 3.20
C GLU A 165 30.85 1.22 4.26
N ASN A 166 30.73 0.64 5.46
CA ASN A 166 31.79 0.69 6.45
C ASN A 166 32.96 -0.19 5.92
N PRO A 167 34.13 0.36 5.55
CA PRO A 167 35.19 -0.39 4.88
C PRO A 167 35.75 -1.56 5.73
N GLU A 168 35.55 -1.52 7.04
CA GLU A 168 36.13 -2.47 8.00
C GLU A 168 35.46 -3.87 7.99
N LEU A 169 34.29 -4.03 7.36
CA LEU A 169 33.60 -5.33 7.28
C LEU A 169 33.96 -6.15 6.03
N ARG A 170 34.62 -5.56 5.02
CA ARG A 170 35.09 -6.30 3.84
C ARG A 170 36.33 -7.14 4.16
N ASP A 171 37.26 -6.62 4.97
CA ASP A 171 38.49 -7.33 5.29
C ASP A 171 38.29 -8.51 6.27
N ALA A 172 37.18 -8.52 7.01
CA ALA A 172 36.84 -9.60 7.95
C ALA A 172 36.28 -10.86 7.26
N PHE A 173 35.73 -10.73 6.04
CA PHE A 173 35.15 -11.86 5.30
C PHE A 173 36.11 -12.49 4.28
N ASP A 174 37.16 -11.78 3.86
CA ASP A 174 38.17 -12.29 2.92
C ASP A 174 39.34 -13.01 3.62
N SER A 175 39.37 -13.04 4.95
CA SER A 175 40.43 -13.68 5.72
C SER A 175 39.89 -14.63 6.78
N THR A 176 39.26 -15.72 6.36
CA THR A 176 39.38 -17.07 6.98
C THR A 176 38.46 -18.06 6.30
N THR A 177 39.01 -18.99 5.53
CA THR A 177 38.60 -20.41 5.47
C THR A 177 39.61 -21.16 4.60
N GLU A 178 40.79 -21.41 5.16
CA GLU A 178 41.52 -22.64 4.81
C GLU A 178 40.74 -23.80 5.42
N TYR A 179 40.31 -24.72 4.57
CA TYR A 179 39.66 -25.96 4.95
C TYR A 179 40.72 -26.94 5.43
N ASP A 180 40.68 -27.32 6.70
CA ASP A 180 41.32 -28.54 7.20
C ASP A 180 40.22 -29.52 7.65
N GLU A 181 40.02 -30.54 6.82
CA GLU A 181 39.30 -31.76 7.16
C GLU A 181 40.18 -32.61 8.08
N GLU A 182 39.91 -32.65 9.39
CA GLU A 182 40.07 -33.88 10.17
C GLU A 182 39.51 -33.75 11.59
N ASN A 183 38.82 -34.83 11.97
CA ASN A 183 38.38 -35.25 13.30
C ASN A 183 36.95 -34.93 13.78
N ASN A 184 36.29 -36.05 13.99
CA ASN A 184 34.91 -36.30 14.35
C ASN A 184 34.75 -36.32 15.88
N THR A 185 33.49 -36.23 16.32
CA THR A 185 32.93 -36.54 17.66
C THR A 185 33.08 -35.57 18.84
N THR A 186 31.96 -34.87 19.07
CA THR A 186 31.17 -34.79 20.32
C THR A 186 31.83 -34.34 21.63
N SER A 187 31.62 -33.06 21.97
CA SER A 187 31.16 -32.63 23.32
C SER A 187 30.77 -31.16 23.28
N ILE A 188 29.51 -30.84 23.56
CA ILE A 188 29.10 -29.46 23.90
C ILE A 188 29.28 -29.30 25.41
N PRO A 189 30.08 -28.31 25.84
CA PRO A 189 29.72 -27.59 27.05
C PRO A 189 29.83 -26.07 26.88
N GLY A 190 28.68 -25.41 27.07
CA GLY A 190 28.59 -24.16 27.82
C GLY A 190 29.06 -22.88 27.14
N THR A 191 28.11 -22.14 26.55
CA THR A 191 28.13 -20.67 26.52
C THR A 191 26.81 -20.12 27.07
N PRO A 192 26.86 -18.97 27.76
CA PRO A 192 25.87 -18.61 28.77
C PRO A 192 24.59 -18.09 28.16
N LEU A 193 23.46 -18.55 28.71
CA LEU A 193 22.16 -17.91 28.58
C LEU A 193 22.26 -16.47 29.09
N VAL A 194 22.30 -15.50 28.17
CA VAL A 194 21.96 -14.11 28.50
C VAL A 194 20.45 -14.06 28.65
N SER A 195 20.01 -14.29 29.89
CA SER A 195 18.66 -14.04 30.38
C SER A 195 18.35 -12.54 30.26
N GLY A 196 17.38 -12.16 29.43
CA GLY A 196 17.06 -10.73 29.35
C GLY A 196 15.95 -10.25 28.43
N PHE A 197 14.98 -11.07 27.99
CA PHE A 197 13.75 -10.53 27.36
C PHE A 197 12.50 -11.32 27.77
N THR A 198 12.26 -11.38 29.08
CA THR A 198 10.93 -11.66 29.65
C THR A 198 10.47 -10.44 30.43
N LYS A 199 9.91 -9.46 29.70
CA LYS A 199 8.87 -8.56 30.21
C LYS A 199 8.22 -7.89 29.01
N ALA A 200 6.92 -8.16 28.85
CA ALA A 200 6.05 -7.33 28.03
C ALA A 200 6.15 -5.89 28.57
N SER A 201 6.88 -5.04 27.87
CA SER A 201 6.96 -3.62 28.16
C SER A 201 5.69 -2.97 27.65
N THR A 202 4.74 -2.75 28.57
CA THR A 202 3.70 -1.74 28.46
C THR A 202 4.39 -0.41 28.13
N LEU A 203 4.19 0.12 26.93
CA LEU A 203 4.61 1.49 26.62
C LEU A 203 3.84 2.46 27.55
N PRO A 204 4.51 3.44 28.17
CA PRO A 204 3.81 4.50 28.87
C PRO A 204 3.03 5.35 27.85
N GLN A 205 1.73 5.53 28.08
CA GLN A 205 0.98 6.61 27.45
C GLN A 205 1.62 7.94 27.87
N MET A 206 2.39 8.55 26.97
CA MET A 206 2.80 9.93 27.12
C MET A 206 1.62 10.83 26.80
N ALA A 207 1.28 11.69 27.77
CA ALA A 207 0.23 12.68 27.64
C ALA A 207 0.49 13.58 26.42
N SER A 208 -0.53 13.71 25.57
CA SER A 208 -0.56 14.57 24.39
C SER A 208 -0.40 16.04 24.79
N GLY A 209 0.67 16.67 24.32
CA GLY A 209 0.77 18.14 24.29
C GLY A 209 -0.18 18.72 23.23
N PRO A 210 -0.51 20.03 23.31
CA PRO A 210 -1.61 20.65 22.57
C PRO A 210 -1.38 20.82 21.04
N ASN A 211 -0.36 20.17 20.46
CA ASN A 211 -0.05 20.20 19.01
C ASN A 211 0.30 18.79 18.48
N SER A 212 -0.37 17.74 18.96
CA SER A 212 -0.09 16.36 18.54
C SER A 212 -0.84 15.99 17.24
N PRO A 213 -0.30 15.13 16.35
CA PRO A 213 -0.93 14.68 15.10
C PRO A 213 -2.33 14.08 15.21
N SER A 214 -2.76 13.75 16.43
CA SER A 214 -4.04 13.14 16.77
C SER A 214 -5.26 13.94 16.29
N ASP A 215 -5.13 15.26 16.12
CA ASP A 215 -6.24 16.13 15.71
C ASP A 215 -6.57 16.05 14.20
N LEU A 216 -5.72 15.40 13.40
CA LEU A 216 -5.95 15.22 11.95
C LEU A 216 -6.77 13.97 11.60
N TYR A 217 -6.95 13.04 12.54
CA TYR A 217 -7.69 11.80 12.32
C TYR A 217 -9.08 11.86 12.92
N ALA A 218 -10.08 11.38 12.18
CA ALA A 218 -11.43 11.25 12.73
C ALA A 218 -11.53 10.12 13.77
N PHE A 219 -10.66 9.10 13.68
CA PHE A 219 -10.65 7.92 14.56
C PHE A 219 -9.38 7.04 14.37
N ALA A 220 -9.13 6.10 15.29
CA ALA A 220 -7.98 5.18 15.27
C ALA A 220 -8.22 3.93 14.40
N ASN A 221 -7.27 3.52 13.55
CA ASN A 221 -7.43 2.34 12.68
C ASN A 221 -6.88 1.05 13.34
N PRO A 222 -7.69 0.00 13.55
CA PRO A 222 -7.25 -1.26 14.16
C PRO A 222 -6.71 -2.29 13.16
N ILE A 223 -6.90 -2.06 11.85
CA ILE A 223 -6.49 -2.93 10.74
C ILE A 223 -5.12 -2.51 10.20
N LEU A 224 -4.86 -1.21 10.18
CA LEU A 224 -3.70 -0.60 9.52
C LEU A 224 -2.77 0.06 10.56
N PRO A 225 -1.47 0.23 10.24
CA PRO A 225 -0.53 0.91 11.12
C PRO A 225 -1.05 2.30 11.51
N GLY A 226 -1.03 2.61 12.82
CA GLY A 226 -1.67 3.79 13.39
C GLY A 226 -0.75 4.97 13.71
N ASP A 227 0.58 4.76 13.78
CA ASP A 227 1.52 5.84 14.08
C ASP A 227 2.00 6.51 12.79
N LEU A 228 1.18 7.44 12.32
CA LEU A 228 1.53 8.36 11.24
C LEU A 228 2.27 9.54 11.87
N GLY A 229 3.56 9.37 12.14
CA GLY A 229 4.41 10.54 12.37
C GLY A 229 4.21 11.47 11.18
N VAL A 230 3.74 12.71 11.39
CA VAL A 230 3.55 13.66 10.28
C VAL A 230 4.94 13.94 9.71
N VAL A 231 5.25 13.27 8.60
CA VAL A 231 6.56 13.35 7.92
C VAL A 231 6.65 14.59 7.05
N PHE A 232 5.51 15.17 6.65
CA PHE A 232 5.48 16.24 5.66
C PHE A 232 6.30 17.48 6.06
N ASP A 233 6.13 18.00 7.28
CA ASP A 233 6.87 19.19 7.75
C ASP A 233 8.37 18.94 7.92
N LYS A 234 8.81 17.67 7.85
CA LYS A 234 10.20 17.23 7.98
C LYS A 234 10.83 16.87 6.63
N ILE A 235 10.11 17.04 5.52
CA ILE A 235 10.64 16.72 4.19
C ILE A 235 11.79 17.66 3.85
N ASP A 236 12.96 17.08 3.62
CA ASP A 236 14.07 17.76 2.95
C ASP A 236 13.90 17.62 1.43
N TRP A 237 13.26 18.61 0.82
CA TRP A 237 13.00 18.65 -0.62
C TRP A 237 14.27 18.66 -1.46
N GLU A 238 15.40 19.16 -0.92
CA GLU A 238 16.63 19.24 -1.69
C GLU A 238 17.32 17.89 -1.80
N ASN A 239 17.32 17.12 -0.71
CA ASN A 239 18.02 15.83 -0.61
C ASN A 239 17.08 14.62 -0.74
N LEU A 240 15.95 14.74 -1.43
CA LEU A 240 14.97 13.66 -1.57
C LEU A 240 15.55 12.35 -2.11
N THR A 241 16.51 12.43 -3.04
CA THR A 241 17.15 11.26 -3.67
C THR A 241 18.30 10.67 -2.88
N THR A 242 18.64 11.26 -1.73
CA THR A 242 19.68 10.76 -0.84
C THR A 242 19.12 9.68 0.06
N ALA A 243 19.79 8.52 0.10
CA ALA A 243 19.38 7.40 0.92
C ALA A 243 19.49 7.75 2.42
N PRO A 244 18.49 7.40 3.25
CA PRO A 244 18.63 7.47 4.70
C PRO A 244 19.83 6.63 5.19
N PRO A 245 20.53 7.03 6.25
CA PRO A 245 21.61 6.24 6.82
C PRO A 245 21.13 4.83 7.17
N GLY A 246 21.86 3.80 6.74
CA GLY A 246 21.55 2.38 7.01
C GLY A 246 20.41 1.78 6.15
N ALA A 247 19.85 2.54 5.21
CA ALA A 247 18.88 2.01 4.24
C ALA A 247 19.53 0.96 3.31
N PRO A 248 18.77 -0.05 2.83
CA PRO A 248 17.31 -0.08 2.74
C PRO A 248 16.57 -0.61 4.00
N TYR A 249 15.36 -0.08 4.20
CA TYR A 249 14.38 -0.43 5.24
C TYR A 249 13.04 -0.91 4.63
N PRO A 250 12.97 -2.13 4.06
CA PRO A 250 11.78 -2.59 3.33
C PRO A 250 10.50 -2.65 4.18
N LEU A 251 10.60 -3.03 5.46
CA LEU A 251 9.46 -3.04 6.36
C LEU A 251 8.92 -1.62 6.58
N GLN A 252 9.80 -0.62 6.74
CA GLN A 252 9.39 0.77 6.89
C GLN A 252 8.74 1.31 5.61
N SER A 253 9.30 0.97 4.45
CA SER A 253 8.69 1.29 3.15
C SER A 253 7.27 0.72 3.03
N PHE A 254 7.08 -0.54 3.45
CA PHE A 254 5.76 -1.16 3.49
C PHE A 254 4.82 -0.48 4.49
N ILE A 255 5.30 -0.14 5.69
CA ILE A 255 4.50 0.58 6.69
C ILE A 255 4.04 1.93 6.12
N ALA A 256 4.92 2.68 5.45
CA ALA A 256 4.60 3.97 4.85
C ALA A 256 3.51 3.88 3.77
N VAL A 257 3.59 2.90 2.86
CA VAL A 257 2.52 2.71 1.85
C VAL A 257 1.20 2.27 2.47
N MET A 258 1.23 1.47 3.55
CA MET A 258 0.03 1.11 4.30
C MET A 258 -0.52 2.28 5.11
N ALA A 259 0.32 3.23 5.51
CA ALA A 259 -0.08 4.45 6.18
C ALA A 259 -0.94 5.36 5.28
N ILE A 260 -0.71 5.33 3.95
CA ILE A 260 -1.60 6.00 2.98
C ILE A 260 -3.01 5.39 3.01
N LEU A 261 -3.11 4.06 3.16
CA LEU A 261 -4.40 3.40 3.35
C LEU A 261 -5.05 3.78 4.68
N THR A 262 -4.23 3.97 5.73
CA THR A 262 -4.71 4.52 7.00
C THR A 262 -5.32 5.90 6.78
N ILE A 263 -4.61 6.81 6.10
CA ILE A 263 -5.11 8.14 5.73
C ILE A 263 -6.48 8.03 5.06
N PHE A 264 -6.63 7.26 3.98
CA PHE A 264 -7.91 7.14 3.29
C PHE A 264 -9.05 6.59 4.17
N SER A 265 -8.69 5.72 5.11
CA SER A 265 -9.66 5.12 6.01
C SER A 265 -10.03 5.98 7.22
N THR A 266 -9.20 6.93 7.65
CA THR A 266 -9.40 7.67 8.92
C THR A 266 -9.49 9.19 8.76
N TRP A 267 -9.10 9.76 7.62
CA TRP A 267 -9.20 11.20 7.40
C TRP A 267 -10.65 11.68 7.36
N PRO A 268 -10.95 12.94 7.74
CA PRO A 268 -12.26 13.57 7.52
C PRO A 268 -12.83 13.31 6.11
N HIS A 269 -14.16 13.12 6.03
CA HIS A 269 -14.83 12.71 4.79
C HIS A 269 -14.70 13.75 3.68
N ASP A 270 -14.83 15.03 4.01
CA ASP A 270 -14.58 16.16 3.12
C ASP A 270 -13.16 16.15 2.53
N GLY A 271 -12.14 15.91 3.36
CA GLY A 271 -10.76 15.78 2.90
C GLY A 271 -10.56 14.59 1.96
N LEU A 272 -11.22 13.46 2.24
CA LEU A 272 -11.21 12.30 1.35
C LEU A 272 -11.91 12.62 0.01
N MET A 273 -13.10 13.21 0.05
CA MET A 273 -13.82 13.57 -1.18
C MET A 273 -13.05 14.61 -2.01
N HIS A 274 -12.35 15.53 -1.35
CA HIS A 274 -11.52 16.54 -1.99
C HIS A 274 -10.36 15.94 -2.81
N VAL A 275 -9.64 14.94 -2.29
CA VAL A 275 -8.50 14.34 -3.01
C VAL A 275 -8.94 13.40 -4.15
N PHE A 276 -10.17 12.90 -4.09
CA PHE A 276 -10.77 12.08 -5.15
C PHE A 276 -11.65 12.87 -6.12
N ASP A 277 -11.78 14.19 -5.94
CA ASP A 277 -12.55 15.04 -6.85
C ASP A 277 -11.82 15.12 -8.20
N PRO A 278 -12.43 14.69 -9.33
CA PRO A 278 -11.78 14.72 -10.63
C PRO A 278 -11.46 16.14 -11.12
N THR A 279 -12.07 17.18 -10.52
CA THR A 279 -11.76 18.59 -10.81
C THR A 279 -10.57 19.11 -10.00
N ASN A 280 -10.14 18.40 -8.96
CA ASN A 280 -8.95 18.74 -8.19
C ASN A 280 -7.69 18.24 -8.91
N GLN A 281 -7.05 19.12 -9.68
CA GLN A 281 -5.86 18.76 -10.44
C GLN A 281 -4.67 18.34 -9.57
N LEU A 282 -4.46 19.00 -8.43
CA LEU A 282 -3.40 18.61 -7.50
C LEU A 282 -3.68 17.22 -6.90
N GLY A 283 -4.92 16.97 -6.50
CA GLY A 283 -5.39 15.66 -6.04
C GLY A 283 -5.17 14.57 -7.07
N ASN A 284 -5.55 14.81 -8.34
CA ASN A 284 -5.31 13.88 -9.44
C ASN A 284 -3.81 13.59 -9.62
N VAL A 285 -2.94 14.61 -9.58
CA VAL A 285 -1.47 14.42 -9.67
C VAL A 285 -0.95 13.55 -8.52
N VAL A 286 -1.39 13.80 -7.28
CA VAL A 286 -1.00 12.98 -6.12
C VAL A 286 -1.50 11.54 -6.26
N MET A 287 -2.74 11.35 -6.74
CA MET A 287 -3.31 10.02 -6.95
C MET A 287 -2.64 9.27 -8.10
N ALA A 288 -2.20 9.95 -9.16
CA ALA A 288 -1.42 9.35 -10.23
C ALA A 288 -0.08 8.79 -9.71
N HIS A 289 0.63 9.55 -8.88
CA HIS A 289 1.87 9.07 -8.23
C HIS A 289 1.59 7.91 -7.28
N PHE A 290 0.53 7.98 -6.48
CA PHE A 290 0.12 6.87 -5.61
C PHE A 290 -0.14 5.58 -6.40
N CYS A 291 -0.89 5.65 -7.51
CA CYS A 291 -1.13 4.50 -8.39
C CYS A 291 0.18 3.95 -8.98
N ALA A 292 1.02 4.82 -9.55
CA ALA A 292 2.28 4.44 -10.16
C ALA A 292 3.24 3.78 -9.16
N ILE A 293 3.40 4.35 -7.97
CA ILE A 293 4.23 3.77 -6.90
C ILE A 293 3.67 2.43 -6.44
N ARG A 294 2.34 2.28 -6.37
CA ARG A 294 1.72 0.99 -6.04
C ARG A 294 1.97 -0.10 -7.07
N PHE A 295 2.09 0.23 -8.37
CA PHE A 295 2.49 -0.76 -9.39
C PHE A 295 3.92 -1.27 -9.17
N VAL A 296 4.81 -0.45 -8.61
CA VAL A 296 6.19 -0.85 -8.29
C VAL A 296 6.24 -1.62 -6.97
N LEU A 297 5.57 -1.14 -5.91
CA LEU A 297 5.76 -1.61 -4.55
C LEU A 297 4.87 -2.78 -4.13
N SER A 298 3.60 -2.76 -4.55
CA SER A 298 2.63 -3.78 -4.12
C SER A 298 3.05 -5.20 -4.54
N PRO A 299 3.57 -5.44 -5.76
CA PRO A 299 3.99 -6.78 -6.18
C PRO A 299 5.16 -7.35 -5.36
N LEU A 300 5.98 -6.50 -4.74
CA LEU A 300 7.16 -6.90 -3.97
C LEU A 300 6.83 -7.22 -2.51
N SER A 301 5.76 -6.65 -1.99
CA SER A 301 5.31 -6.80 -0.60
C SER A 301 4.08 -7.69 -0.43
N ALA A 302 3.34 -7.97 -1.52
CA ALA A 302 2.11 -8.75 -1.46
C ALA A 302 2.36 -10.23 -1.09
N PRO A 303 1.48 -10.85 -0.28
CA PRO A 303 1.54 -12.27 -0.02
C PRO A 303 1.25 -13.07 -1.31
N ARG A 304 1.78 -14.30 -1.41
CA ARG A 304 1.69 -15.15 -2.62
C ARG A 304 0.28 -15.27 -3.20
N ASN A 305 -0.74 -15.39 -2.35
CA ASN A 305 -2.14 -15.51 -2.79
C ASN A 305 -2.71 -14.20 -3.37
N ALA A 306 -2.16 -13.04 -3.04
CA ALA A 306 -2.59 -11.76 -3.60
C ALA A 306 -1.91 -11.45 -4.94
N LEU A 307 -0.78 -12.10 -5.27
CA LEU A 307 -0.06 -11.88 -6.53
C LEU A 307 -0.86 -12.32 -7.76
N THR A 308 -1.82 -13.23 -7.61
CA THR A 308 -2.71 -13.66 -8.70
C THR A 308 -3.79 -12.63 -9.05
N THR A 309 -3.86 -11.51 -8.33
CA THR A 309 -4.85 -10.45 -8.59
C THR A 309 -4.56 -9.80 -9.96
N PRO A 310 -5.55 -9.75 -10.88
CA PRO A 310 -5.44 -9.02 -12.13
C PRO A 310 -5.28 -7.51 -11.90
N ILE A 311 -4.46 -6.85 -12.71
CA ILE A 311 -4.18 -5.41 -12.53
C ILE A 311 -5.05 -4.49 -13.38
N ARG A 312 -5.91 -5.04 -14.25
CA ARG A 312 -6.66 -4.27 -15.26
C ARG A 312 -7.47 -3.12 -14.65
N ALA A 313 -8.26 -3.40 -13.61
CA ALA A 313 -9.09 -2.37 -12.98
C ALA A 313 -8.24 -1.25 -12.39
N THR A 314 -7.14 -1.59 -11.72
CA THR A 314 -6.21 -0.62 -11.14
C THR A 314 -5.51 0.23 -12.22
N ALA A 315 -5.15 -0.37 -13.37
CA ALA A 315 -4.61 0.36 -14.51
C ALA A 315 -5.65 1.32 -15.09
N GLN A 316 -6.89 0.87 -15.25
CA GLN A 316 -8.02 1.71 -15.66
C GLN A 316 -8.28 2.88 -14.71
N TRP A 317 -8.15 2.69 -13.40
CA TRP A 317 -8.23 3.78 -12.42
C TRP A 317 -7.16 4.84 -12.68
N SER A 318 -5.91 4.40 -12.83
CA SER A 318 -4.78 5.28 -13.13
C SER A 318 -4.96 6.01 -14.46
N ALA A 319 -5.49 5.34 -15.49
CA ALA A 319 -5.76 5.94 -16.80
C ALA A 319 -6.80 7.06 -16.71
N ARG A 320 -7.88 6.86 -15.94
CA ARG A 320 -8.92 7.89 -15.74
C ARG A 320 -8.42 9.10 -14.97
N ILE A 321 -7.56 8.89 -13.97
CA ILE A 321 -6.93 9.98 -13.21
C ILE A 321 -6.04 10.80 -14.15
N ILE A 322 -5.22 10.15 -14.97
CA ILE A 322 -4.34 10.84 -15.93
C ILE A 322 -5.15 11.56 -17.01
N ALA A 323 -6.23 10.96 -17.52
CA ALA A 323 -7.12 11.61 -18.48
C ALA A 323 -7.74 12.89 -17.91
N ALA A 324 -8.16 12.90 -16.64
CA ALA A 324 -8.70 14.10 -15.99
C ALA A 324 -7.67 15.25 -15.87
N ILE A 325 -6.37 14.93 -15.89
CA ILE A 325 -5.27 15.91 -15.90
C ILE A 325 -5.03 16.41 -17.32
N ASP A 326 -5.07 15.53 -18.31
CA ASP A 326 -4.83 15.86 -19.72
C ASP A 326 -5.98 16.64 -20.37
N ASP A 327 -7.20 16.49 -19.85
CA ASP A 327 -8.38 17.26 -20.27
C ASP A 327 -8.36 18.72 -19.76
N ASP A 328 -7.36 19.11 -18.97
CA ASP A 328 -7.20 20.48 -18.49
C ASP A 328 -6.74 21.42 -19.61
N GLU A 329 -7.52 22.47 -19.88
CA GLU A 329 -7.28 23.41 -21.00
C GLU A 329 -5.94 24.15 -20.90
N SER A 330 -5.36 24.30 -19.70
CA SER A 330 -4.08 24.98 -19.52
C SER A 330 -2.89 24.11 -19.93
N GLY A 331 -3.03 22.77 -19.83
CA GLY A 331 -1.96 21.81 -20.01
C GLY A 331 -0.82 21.92 -18.98
N GLU A 332 -0.92 22.82 -18.00
CA GLU A 332 0.16 23.10 -17.03
C GLU A 332 0.44 21.91 -16.12
N TRP A 333 -0.54 21.04 -15.91
CA TRP A 333 -0.46 19.92 -14.98
C TRP A 333 0.18 18.66 -15.58
N ALA A 334 0.19 18.54 -16.91
CA ALA A 334 0.69 17.34 -17.61
C ALA A 334 2.16 17.04 -17.26
N GLN A 335 2.99 18.08 -17.07
CA GLN A 335 4.40 17.94 -16.72
C GLN A 335 4.64 17.19 -15.40
N TYR A 336 3.67 17.22 -14.48
CA TYR A 336 3.79 16.59 -13.18
C TYR A 336 3.45 15.09 -13.21
N VAL A 337 2.91 14.58 -14.31
CA VAL A 337 2.51 13.16 -14.44
C VAL A 337 3.27 12.39 -15.51
N GLU A 338 4.39 12.93 -16.00
CA GLU A 338 5.24 12.25 -16.99
C GLU A 338 5.76 10.89 -16.49
N TRP A 339 6.26 10.80 -15.25
CA TRP A 339 6.69 9.52 -14.69
C TRP A 339 5.52 8.55 -14.45
N PRO A 340 4.40 8.96 -13.79
CA PRO A 340 3.21 8.13 -13.69
C PRO A 340 2.68 7.60 -15.05
N LYS A 341 2.69 8.42 -16.10
CA LYS A 341 2.29 8.03 -17.47
C LYS A 341 3.15 6.89 -18.02
N LYS A 342 4.47 6.94 -17.83
CA LYS A 342 5.38 5.86 -18.27
C LYS A 342 5.06 4.54 -17.57
N ILE A 343 4.85 4.57 -16.25
CA ILE A 343 4.48 3.38 -15.47
C ILE A 343 3.14 2.82 -15.94
N LEU A 344 2.13 3.67 -16.13
CA LEU A 344 0.82 3.25 -16.63
C LEU A 344 0.92 2.59 -18.01
N ARG A 345 1.62 3.23 -18.95
CA ARG A 345 1.79 2.72 -20.32
C ARG A 345 2.39 1.31 -20.31
N CYS A 346 3.38 1.06 -19.45
CA CYS A 346 3.96 -0.25 -19.25
C CYS A 346 2.90 -1.29 -18.83
N MET A 347 1.99 -0.93 -17.91
CA MET A 347 0.89 -1.80 -17.49
C MET A 347 -0.11 -2.04 -18.63
N GLU A 348 -0.50 -1.01 -19.37
CA GLU A 348 -1.43 -1.09 -20.49
C GLU A 348 -0.90 -2.02 -21.59
N GLU A 349 0.36 -1.85 -22.01
CA GLU A 349 1.00 -2.72 -23.00
C GLU A 349 1.05 -4.19 -22.53
N CYS A 350 1.22 -4.45 -21.22
CA CYS A 350 1.17 -5.81 -20.68
C CYS A 350 -0.25 -6.39 -20.69
N ILE A 351 -1.26 -5.58 -20.37
CA ILE A 351 -2.67 -5.99 -20.35
C ILE A 351 -3.19 -6.25 -21.77
N GLU A 352 -2.78 -5.44 -22.75
CA GLU A 352 -3.11 -5.64 -24.17
C GLU A 352 -2.58 -6.97 -24.69
N LYS A 353 -1.32 -7.31 -24.36
CA LYS A 353 -0.70 -8.59 -24.71
C LYS A 353 -1.30 -9.77 -23.95
N HIS A 354 -1.65 -9.58 -22.68
CA HIS A 354 -2.22 -10.62 -21.81
C HIS A 354 -3.38 -10.08 -20.99
N LYS A 355 -4.61 -10.33 -21.44
CA LYS A 355 -5.85 -9.82 -20.83
C LYS A 355 -5.95 -10.07 -19.32
N GLY A 356 -5.48 -11.20 -18.82
CA GLY A 356 -5.48 -11.55 -17.39
C GLY A 356 -4.19 -11.20 -16.65
N PHE A 357 -3.43 -10.19 -17.10
CA PHE A 357 -2.13 -9.88 -16.52
C PHE A 357 -2.26 -9.56 -15.02
N THR A 358 -1.45 -10.22 -14.21
CA THR A 358 -1.56 -10.22 -12.75
C THR A 358 -0.42 -9.44 -12.11
N MET A 359 -0.57 -9.16 -10.81
CA MET A 359 0.47 -8.57 -9.98
C MET A 359 1.76 -9.42 -9.96
N GLU A 360 1.66 -10.74 -10.09
CA GLU A 360 2.82 -11.64 -10.27
C GLU A 360 3.59 -11.31 -11.56
N GLY A 361 2.88 -11.06 -12.66
CA GLY A 361 3.49 -10.65 -13.92
C GLY A 361 4.24 -9.33 -13.82
N VAL A 362 3.69 -8.37 -13.06
CA VAL A 362 4.36 -7.09 -12.74
C VAL A 362 5.61 -7.33 -11.89
N ARG A 363 5.51 -8.18 -10.85
CA ARG A 363 6.63 -8.54 -9.99
C ARG A 363 7.79 -9.12 -10.80
N ASP A 364 7.50 -10.08 -11.67
CA ASP A 364 8.51 -10.71 -12.53
C ASP A 364 9.21 -9.68 -13.42
N MET A 365 8.45 -8.73 -13.97
CA MET A 365 8.98 -7.68 -14.83
C MET A 365 9.90 -6.74 -14.05
N LEU A 366 9.50 -6.32 -12.85
CA LEU A 366 10.33 -5.50 -11.96
C LEU A 366 11.68 -6.16 -11.64
N LEU A 367 11.67 -7.48 -11.44
CA LEU A 367 12.88 -8.22 -11.04
C LEU A 367 13.78 -8.60 -12.22
N ARG A 368 13.23 -8.77 -13.42
CA ARG A 368 13.98 -9.27 -14.59
C ARG A 368 14.32 -8.19 -15.60
N ASP A 369 13.48 -7.16 -15.72
CA ASP A 369 13.58 -6.11 -16.74
C ASP A 369 13.05 -4.77 -16.19
N PRO A 370 13.71 -4.18 -15.18
CA PRO A 370 13.29 -2.89 -14.62
C PRO A 370 13.35 -1.75 -15.66
N GLY A 371 14.16 -1.89 -16.72
CA GLY A 371 14.20 -0.96 -17.85
C GLY A 371 12.85 -0.80 -18.56
N ALA A 372 12.02 -1.84 -18.54
CA ALA A 372 10.67 -1.79 -19.11
C ALA A 372 9.81 -0.66 -18.53
N PHE A 373 9.92 -0.40 -17.22
CA PHE A 373 9.17 0.67 -16.56
C PHE A 373 9.69 2.06 -16.93
N LYS A 374 11.02 2.20 -17.05
CA LYS A 374 11.68 3.48 -17.41
C LYS A 374 11.38 3.90 -18.85
N GLU A 375 11.32 2.91 -19.74
CA GLU A 375 11.01 3.10 -21.16
C GLU A 375 9.50 3.11 -21.44
N GLY A 376 8.67 2.74 -20.46
CA GLY A 376 7.21 2.65 -20.61
C GLY A 376 6.76 1.53 -21.54
N ARG A 377 7.53 0.44 -21.64
CA ARG A 377 7.28 -0.69 -22.54
C ARG A 377 6.78 -1.92 -21.80
N GLY A 378 5.91 -2.71 -22.41
CA GLY A 378 5.40 -3.96 -21.84
C GLY A 378 6.39 -5.12 -21.94
N ARG A 379 6.15 -6.18 -21.15
CA ARG A 379 6.94 -7.41 -21.15
C ARG A 379 7.01 -8.04 -22.56
N ASN A 380 8.20 -8.50 -22.95
CA ASN A 380 8.38 -9.40 -24.09
C ASN A 380 8.17 -10.84 -23.58
N TYR A 381 7.18 -11.54 -24.14
CA TYR A 381 6.87 -12.92 -23.79
C TYR A 381 7.77 -13.90 -24.52
#